data_AF-A0A1M4MMS3-F1
#
_entry.id   AF-A0A1M4MMS3-F1
#
_cell.length_a   1.000
_cell.length_b   1.000
_cell.length_c   1.000
_cell.angle_alpha   90.00
_cell.angle_beta   90.00
_cell.angle_gamma   90.00
#
_symmetry.space_group_name_H-M   'P 1'
#
loop_
_entity.id
_entity.type
_entity.pdbx_description
1 polymer ?
#
loop_
_entity_poly.entity_id
_entity_poly.type
_entity_poly.pdbx_seq_one_letter_code
_entity_poly.pdbx_strand_id
1 'polypeptide(L)'
;MLTYARSIPGMSASPGIIPDMRYLSPAYLPMLVIGVYALKHAGLDGDRVKEALRTLFWLAVIELPLIFVVLQVIAGRSPGGQVTFVTTLTCIFLAGAAVLYIAVLAKRASPRLLAYAVPVLMLFPLAWELVVDFRFATGCWEGYHFWIPVVQYIWYIQYAVFPL
;
A
#
# COMPACT_ATOMS: atom_id res chain seq x y z
N MET A 1 -24.07 9.91 -10.44
CA MET A 1 -24.96 8.74 -10.20
C MET A 1 -24.26 7.39 -10.25
N LEU A 2 -23.13 7.19 -10.93
CA LEU A 2 -22.21 6.08 -10.60
C LEU A 2 -20.71 6.49 -10.74
N THR A 3 -20.48 7.80 -10.72
CA THR A 3 -19.19 8.48 -10.52
C THR A 3 -18.06 8.33 -11.58
N TYR A 4 -18.17 7.87 -12.83
CA TYR A 4 -19.24 7.27 -13.63
C TYR A 4 -18.68 5.96 -14.20
N ALA A 5 -18.98 4.88 -13.50
CA ALA A 5 -18.35 3.57 -13.67
C ALA A 5 -18.65 2.90 -15.02
N ARG A 6 -17.80 1.91 -15.37
CA ARG A 6 -18.04 0.95 -16.45
C ARG A 6 -18.28 -0.46 -15.91
N SER A 7 -19.05 -0.55 -14.82
CA SER A 7 -19.49 -1.77 -14.11
C SER A 7 -18.34 -2.48 -13.34
N ILE A 8 -18.51 -3.59 -12.60
CA ILE A 8 -19.49 -4.70 -12.68
C ILE A 8 -20.10 -5.00 -11.28
N PRO A 9 -21.33 -5.52 -11.17
CA PRO A 9 -21.76 -6.31 -10.01
C PRO A 9 -21.31 -7.78 -10.17
N GLY A 10 -20.18 -8.15 -9.55
CA GLY A 10 -19.52 -9.46 -9.75
C GLY A 10 -18.24 -9.37 -10.61
N MET A 11 -17.22 -8.69 -10.11
CA MET A 11 -16.16 -8.05 -10.92
C MET A 11 -15.01 -8.93 -11.41
N SER A 12 -14.64 -8.73 -12.68
CA SER A 12 -13.24 -8.69 -13.13
C SER A 12 -13.13 -7.97 -14.49
N ALA A 13 -12.12 -7.09 -14.67
CA ALA A 13 -11.87 -6.39 -15.93
C ALA A 13 -10.37 -6.21 -16.30
N SER A 14 -9.59 -7.31 -16.25
CA SER A 14 -8.46 -7.73 -17.13
C SER A 14 -7.50 -6.68 -17.79
N PRO A 15 -6.16 -6.93 -17.92
CA PRO A 15 -5.48 -8.23 -17.89
C PRO A 15 -4.38 -8.33 -16.81
N GLY A 16 -4.74 -8.11 -15.54
CA GLY A 16 -3.93 -8.46 -14.36
C GLY A 16 -4.13 -9.89 -13.83
N ILE A 17 -4.79 -10.79 -14.59
CA ILE A 17 -5.08 -12.19 -14.22
C ILE A 17 -6.03 -12.37 -13.01
N ILE A 18 -7.13 -11.58 -12.97
CA ILE A 18 -8.31 -11.74 -12.06
C ILE A 18 -8.09 -11.26 -10.60
N PRO A 19 -9.10 -10.76 -9.86
CA PRO A 19 -10.40 -10.19 -10.25
C PRO A 19 -10.36 -8.65 -10.16
N ASP A 20 -10.34 -7.99 -11.32
CA ASP A 20 -10.03 -6.56 -11.40
C ASP A 20 -11.26 -5.64 -11.23
N MET A 21 -11.11 -4.64 -10.35
CA MET A 21 -11.93 -3.41 -10.32
C MET A 21 -11.06 -2.14 -10.20
N ARG A 22 -9.79 -2.23 -10.59
CA ARG A 22 -8.70 -1.28 -10.31
C ARG A 22 -8.62 -0.82 -8.85
N TYR A 23 -8.92 -1.77 -7.96
CA TYR A 23 -8.50 -1.86 -6.57
C TYR A 23 -8.56 -0.56 -5.72
N LEU A 24 -9.79 -0.04 -5.54
CA LEU A 24 -10.27 0.59 -4.29
C LEU A 24 -9.22 1.26 -3.35
N SER A 25 -8.61 2.39 -3.73
CA SER A 25 -7.51 2.98 -2.94
C SER A 25 -7.82 3.61 -1.55
N PRO A 26 -9.08 3.86 -1.14
CA PRO A 26 -9.39 4.08 0.28
C PRO A 26 -9.83 2.81 1.01
N ALA A 27 -9.82 1.63 0.35
CA ALA A 27 -10.12 0.34 0.98
C ALA A 27 -8.85 -0.41 1.42
N TYR A 28 -7.67 -0.15 0.85
CA TYR A 28 -6.42 -0.71 1.37
C TYR A 28 -6.20 -0.30 2.83
N LEU A 29 -6.33 0.99 3.17
CA LEU A 29 -6.22 1.47 4.56
C LEU A 29 -7.08 0.67 5.59
N PRO A 30 -8.41 0.55 5.45
CA PRO A 30 -9.22 -0.27 6.35
C PRO A 30 -8.93 -1.77 6.22
N MET A 31 -8.55 -2.29 5.05
CA MET A 31 -8.12 -3.69 4.92
C MET A 31 -6.80 -3.99 5.64
N LEU A 32 -5.88 -3.02 5.71
CA LEU A 32 -4.68 -3.11 6.54
C LEU A 32 -5.03 -3.06 8.03
N VAL A 33 -5.95 -2.18 8.45
CA VAL A 33 -6.45 -2.16 9.83
C VAL A 33 -7.12 -3.49 10.21
N ILE A 34 -7.95 -4.05 9.33
CA ILE A 34 -8.55 -5.38 9.49
C ILE A 34 -7.47 -6.47 9.53
N GLY A 35 -6.43 -6.38 8.69
CA GLY A 35 -5.30 -7.29 8.67
C GLY A 35 -4.50 -7.28 9.98
N VAL A 36 -4.21 -6.10 10.55
CA VAL A 36 -3.57 -5.97 11.87
C VAL A 36 -4.48 -6.52 12.97
N TYR A 37 -5.79 -6.28 12.89
CA TYR A 37 -6.75 -6.81 13.86
C TYR A 37 -6.90 -8.34 13.77
N ALA A 38 -6.80 -8.92 12.58
CA ALA A 38 -6.83 -10.36 12.35
C ALA A 38 -5.65 -11.09 13.04
N LEU A 39 -4.51 -10.42 13.25
CA LEU A 39 -3.38 -10.94 14.02
C LEU A 39 -3.74 -11.33 15.47
N LYS A 40 -4.85 -10.80 16.02
CA LYS A 40 -5.40 -11.24 17.30
C LYS A 40 -5.67 -12.75 17.32
N HIS A 41 -6.12 -13.32 16.20
CA HIS A 41 -6.35 -14.76 16.06
C HIS A 41 -5.06 -15.58 15.96
N ALA A 42 -3.91 -14.94 15.71
CA ALA A 42 -2.58 -15.55 15.77
C ALA A 42 -1.92 -15.43 17.16
N GLY A 43 -2.67 -15.05 18.20
CA GLY A 43 -2.18 -14.98 19.58
C GLY A 43 -1.47 -13.68 19.96
N LEU A 44 -1.80 -12.57 19.30
CA LEU A 44 -1.36 -11.22 19.70
C LEU A 44 -2.42 -10.55 20.57
N ASP A 45 -2.03 -10.19 21.81
CA ASP A 45 -2.89 -9.48 22.76
C ASP A 45 -3.36 -8.12 22.21
N GLY A 46 -4.47 -7.60 22.74
CA GLY A 46 -5.06 -6.33 22.30
C GLY A 46 -4.10 -5.13 22.33
N ASP A 47 -3.22 -5.06 23.34
CA ASP A 47 -2.20 -4.01 23.42
C ASP A 47 -1.16 -4.09 22.30
N ARG A 48 -0.84 -5.30 21.83
CA ARG A 48 0.10 -5.52 20.72
C ARG A 48 -0.54 -5.22 19.37
N VAL A 49 -1.84 -5.46 19.22
CA VAL A 49 -2.62 -5.00 18.05
C VAL A 49 -2.65 -3.46 18.01
N LYS A 50 -2.83 -2.80 19.16
CA LYS A 50 -2.75 -1.34 19.30
C LYS A 50 -1.34 -0.79 19.01
N GLU A 51 -0.29 -1.49 19.44
CA GLU A 51 1.10 -1.16 19.13
C GLU A 51 1.41 -1.30 17.63
N ALA A 52 0.95 -2.38 16.99
CA ALA A 52 1.10 -2.60 15.56
C ALA A 52 0.35 -1.54 14.72
N LEU A 53 -0.87 -1.17 15.11
CA LEU A 53 -1.62 -0.07 14.47
C LEU A 53 -0.92 1.29 14.64
N ARG A 54 -0.39 1.59 15.84
CA ARG A 54 0.42 2.80 16.09
C ARG A 54 1.70 2.80 15.24
N THR A 55 2.35 1.64 15.10
CA THR A 55 3.57 1.48 14.29
C THR A 55 3.26 1.69 12.81
N LEU A 56 2.19 1.09 12.29
CA LEU A 56 1.71 1.29 10.91
C LEU A 56 1.38 2.76 10.62
N PHE A 57 0.74 3.47 11.56
CA PHE A 57 0.45 4.90 11.43
C PHE A 57 1.72 5.75 11.31
N TRP A 58 2.69 5.56 12.21
CA TRP A 58 3.94 6.35 12.17
C TRP A 58 4.82 6.00 10.95
N LEU A 59 4.85 4.73 10.54
CA LEU A 59 5.48 4.32 9.29
C LEU A 59 4.80 4.99 8.09
N ALA A 60 3.46 4.97 8.00
CA ALA A 60 2.75 5.62 6.90
C ALA A 60 3.01 7.14 6.85
N VAL A 61 3.03 7.82 8.00
CA VAL A 61 3.27 9.28 8.07
C VAL A 61 4.70 9.67 7.68
N ILE A 62 5.71 8.86 8.00
CA ILE A 62 7.13 9.19 7.80
C ILE A 62 7.69 8.58 6.50
N GLU A 63 7.41 7.31 6.25
CA GLU A 63 8.01 6.54 5.16
C GLU A 63 7.30 6.75 3.81
N LEU A 64 6.00 7.10 3.76
CA LEU A 64 5.36 7.38 2.46
C LEU A 64 5.92 8.64 1.78
N PRO A 65 6.14 9.78 2.48
CA PRO A 65 6.90 10.89 1.92
C PRO A 65 8.34 10.50 1.53
N LEU A 66 9.04 9.73 2.38
CA LEU A 66 10.43 9.36 2.14
C LEU A 66 10.59 8.42 0.94
N ILE A 67 9.75 7.38 0.82
CA ILE A 67 9.83 6.41 -0.26
C ILE A 67 9.50 7.05 -1.62
N PHE A 68 8.63 8.06 -1.67
CA PHE A 68 8.40 8.85 -2.88
C PHE A 68 9.67 9.59 -3.34
N VAL A 69 10.41 10.21 -2.41
CA VAL A 69 11.70 10.86 -2.70
C VAL A 69 12.74 9.82 -3.14
N VAL A 70 12.85 8.68 -2.46
CA VAL A 70 13.79 7.60 -2.81
C VAL A 70 13.49 7.02 -4.20
N LEU A 71 12.22 6.78 -4.54
CA LEU A 71 11.79 6.33 -5.87
C LEU A 71 12.10 7.36 -6.95
N GLN A 72 11.99 8.65 -6.63
CA GLN A 72 12.33 9.75 -7.53
C GLN A 72 13.84 9.86 -7.79
N VAL A 73 14.69 9.47 -6.84
CA VAL A 73 16.15 9.38 -6.99
C VAL A 73 16.57 8.12 -7.75
N ILE A 74 16.05 6.94 -7.38
CA ILE A 74 16.52 5.65 -7.91
C ILE A 74 15.98 5.36 -9.32
N ALA A 75 14.70 5.62 -9.58
CA ALA A 75 14.04 5.27 -10.85
C ALA A 75 13.63 6.49 -11.70
N GLY A 76 13.97 7.70 -11.24
CA GLY A 76 13.80 8.93 -12.02
C GLY A 76 12.35 9.17 -12.44
N ARG A 77 12.11 9.29 -13.75
CA ARG A 77 10.76 9.44 -14.33
C ARG A 77 10.18 8.14 -14.90
N SER A 78 10.81 6.98 -14.72
CA SER A 78 10.34 5.70 -15.26
C SER A 78 9.25 5.07 -14.39
N PRO A 79 7.97 5.04 -14.82
CA PRO A 79 6.89 4.55 -13.97
C PRO A 79 6.99 3.03 -13.77
N GLY A 80 7.38 2.29 -14.81
CA GLY A 80 7.67 0.86 -14.74
C GLY A 80 8.89 0.53 -13.85
N GLY A 81 9.92 1.39 -13.87
CA GLY A 81 11.08 1.26 -12.97
C GLY A 81 10.69 1.41 -11.50
N GLN A 82 9.84 2.39 -11.17
CA GLN A 82 9.31 2.59 -9.83
C GLN A 82 8.46 1.39 -9.36
N VAL A 83 7.52 0.91 -10.20
CA VAL A 83 6.69 -0.27 -9.86
C VAL A 83 7.54 -1.52 -9.68
N THR A 84 8.54 -1.75 -10.54
CA THR A 84 9.46 -2.90 -10.41
C THR A 84 10.24 -2.84 -9.11
N PHE A 85 10.76 -1.66 -8.73
CA PHE A 85 11.51 -1.47 -7.49
C PHE A 85 10.65 -1.73 -6.25
N VAL A 86 9.45 -1.12 -6.16
CA VAL A 86 8.51 -1.40 -5.06
C VAL A 86 8.15 -2.88 -5.01
N THR A 87 7.80 -3.49 -6.15
CA THR A 87 7.43 -4.92 -6.22
C THR A 87 8.57 -5.84 -5.74
N THR A 88 9.82 -5.53 -6.12
CA THR A 88 10.99 -6.30 -5.69
C THR A 88 11.17 -6.23 -4.17
N LEU A 89 11.04 -5.03 -3.58
CA LEU A 89 11.08 -4.88 -2.12
C LEU A 89 9.91 -5.60 -1.44
N THR A 90 8.68 -5.49 -1.96
CA THR A 90 7.51 -6.22 -1.44
C THR A 90 7.78 -7.72 -1.37
N CYS A 91 8.34 -8.31 -2.43
CA CYS A 91 8.66 -9.74 -2.47
C CYS A 91 9.74 -10.13 -1.45
N ILE A 92 10.78 -9.31 -1.27
CA ILE A 92 11.85 -9.53 -0.27
C ILE A 92 11.29 -9.49 1.15
N PHE A 93 10.50 -8.45 1.47
CA PHE A 93 9.90 -8.30 2.80
C PHE A 93 8.81 -9.35 3.07
N LEU A 94 8.04 -9.77 2.06
CA LEU A 94 7.07 -10.87 2.16
C LEU A 94 7.77 -12.20 2.48
N ALA A 95 8.88 -12.51 1.79
CA ALA A 95 9.68 -13.70 2.08
C ALA A 95 10.27 -13.65 3.51
N GLY A 96 10.82 -12.50 3.93
CA GLY A 96 11.32 -12.29 5.29
C GLY A 96 10.24 -12.47 6.36
N ALA A 97 9.04 -11.91 6.14
CA ALA A 97 7.90 -12.05 7.04
C ALA A 97 7.40 -13.51 7.12
N ALA A 98 7.36 -14.24 5.99
CA ALA A 98 7.00 -15.65 5.97
C ALA A 98 8.01 -16.52 6.73
N VAL A 99 9.31 -16.29 6.56
CA VAL A 99 10.37 -16.98 7.34
C VAL A 99 10.26 -16.66 8.83
N LEU A 100 10.02 -15.41 9.20
CA LEU A 100 9.79 -15.01 10.60
C LEU A 100 8.54 -15.68 11.19
N TYR A 101 7.44 -15.76 10.45
CA TYR A 101 6.22 -16.44 10.88
C TYR A 101 6.45 -17.93 11.13
N ILE A 102 7.15 -18.62 10.22
CA ILE A 102 7.57 -20.02 10.40
C ILE A 102 8.47 -20.16 11.64
N ALA A 103 9.41 -19.23 11.87
CA ALA A 103 10.27 -19.25 13.05
C ALA A 103 9.50 -19.05 14.37
N VAL A 104 8.43 -18.25 14.36
CA VAL A 104 7.52 -18.08 15.51
C VAL A 104 6.71 -19.36 15.77
N LEU A 105 6.14 -19.98 14.73
CA LEU A 105 5.43 -21.26 14.85
C LEU A 105 6.35 -22.38 15.37
N ALA A 106 7.61 -22.40 14.91
CA ALA A 106 8.65 -23.31 15.38
C ALA A 106 9.20 -22.96 16.79
N LYS A 107 8.64 -21.96 17.47
CA LYS A 107 9.06 -21.44 18.80
C LYS A 107 10.53 -20.97 18.85
N ARG A 108 11.13 -20.66 17.69
CA ARG A 108 12.51 -20.13 17.56
C ARG A 108 12.58 -18.60 17.58
N ALA A 109 11.44 -17.92 17.41
CA ALA A 109 11.32 -16.47 17.42
C ALA A 109 10.15 -16.02 18.31
N SER A 110 10.23 -14.79 18.87
CA SER A 110 9.15 -14.24 19.69
C SER A 110 7.98 -13.75 18.83
N PRO A 111 6.72 -14.06 19.16
CA PRO A 111 5.55 -13.49 18.49
C PRO A 111 5.52 -11.95 18.47
N ARG A 112 6.24 -11.29 19.39
CA ARG A 112 6.38 -9.81 19.38
C ARG A 112 7.01 -9.29 18.08
N LEU A 113 7.90 -10.06 17.44
CA LEU A 113 8.57 -9.62 16.21
C LEU A 113 7.58 -9.46 15.04
N LEU A 114 6.48 -10.23 15.02
CA LEU A 114 5.41 -10.08 14.02
C LEU A 114 4.68 -8.73 14.16
N ALA A 115 4.55 -8.20 15.38
CA ALA A 115 3.91 -6.90 15.63
C ALA A 115 4.68 -5.71 15.01
N TYR A 116 5.99 -5.87 14.72
CA TYR A 116 6.81 -4.88 14.03
C TYR A 116 7.00 -5.21 12.55
N ALA A 117 7.21 -6.47 12.20
CA ALA A 117 7.45 -6.90 10.81
C ALA A 117 6.20 -6.79 9.92
N VAL A 118 5.00 -7.06 10.46
CA VAL A 118 3.76 -6.99 9.66
C VAL A 118 3.41 -5.55 9.27
N PRO A 119 3.46 -4.52 10.15
CA PRO A 119 3.34 -3.13 9.74
C PRO A 119 4.30 -2.67 8.64
N VAL A 120 5.55 -3.14 8.64
CA VAL A 120 6.50 -2.83 7.57
C VAL A 120 6.10 -3.51 6.24
N LEU A 121 5.66 -4.77 6.27
CA LEU A 121 5.11 -5.43 5.09
C LEU A 121 3.85 -4.71 4.55
N MET A 122 3.01 -4.21 5.44
CA MET A 122 1.78 -3.48 5.13
C MET A 122 2.00 -2.06 4.58
N LEU A 123 3.21 -1.51 4.73
CA LEU A 123 3.59 -0.24 4.10
C LEU A 123 3.74 -0.37 2.57
N PHE A 124 4.15 -1.54 2.06
CA PHE A 124 4.43 -1.71 0.63
C PHE A 124 3.20 -1.59 -0.27
N PRO A 125 2.00 -2.10 0.08
CA PRO A 125 0.76 -1.75 -0.61
C PRO A 125 0.52 -0.24 -0.70
N LEU A 126 0.67 0.50 0.41
CA LEU A 126 0.48 1.97 0.43
C LEU A 126 1.53 2.69 -0.45
N ALA A 127 2.77 2.21 -0.48
CA ALA A 127 3.81 2.74 -1.35
C ALA A 127 3.56 2.42 -2.84
N TRP A 128 2.96 1.27 -3.15
CA TRP A 128 2.54 0.91 -4.50
C TRP A 128 1.36 1.77 -4.97
N GLU A 129 0.35 1.97 -4.12
CA GLU A 129 -0.74 2.93 -4.36
C GLU A 129 -0.18 4.33 -4.62
N LEU A 130 0.80 4.78 -3.83
CA LEU A 130 1.42 6.09 -4.02
C LEU A 130 2.05 6.26 -5.41
N VAL A 131 2.70 5.21 -5.94
CA VAL A 131 3.24 5.22 -7.32
C VAL A 131 2.12 5.22 -8.36
N VAL A 132 1.08 4.40 -8.20
CA VAL A 132 0.02 4.25 -9.21
C VAL A 132 -0.93 5.45 -9.21
N ASP A 133 -1.52 5.79 -8.06
CA ASP A 133 -2.57 6.81 -7.94
C ASP A 133 -2.05 8.25 -8.05
N PHE A 134 -0.75 8.49 -7.78
CA PHE A 134 -0.15 9.82 -7.94
C PHE A 134 0.84 9.91 -9.10
N ARG A 135 1.68 8.90 -9.38
CA ARG A 135 2.66 9.00 -10.49
C ARG A 135 2.06 8.63 -11.84
N PHE A 136 1.40 7.47 -12.01
CA PHE A 136 0.77 7.12 -13.29
C PHE A 136 -0.38 8.07 -13.64
N ALA A 137 -1.08 8.58 -12.64
CA ALA A 137 -2.08 9.65 -12.76
C ALA A 137 -1.53 11.03 -13.23
N THR A 138 -0.23 11.17 -13.52
CA THR A 138 0.28 12.34 -14.27
C THR A 138 0.33 12.14 -15.78
N GLY A 139 0.46 10.89 -16.25
CA GLY A 139 0.80 10.60 -17.65
C GLY A 139 -0.37 10.16 -18.52
N CYS A 140 -1.25 9.30 -17.99
CA CYS A 140 -2.20 8.53 -18.81
C CYS A 140 -3.63 8.58 -18.25
N TRP A 141 -4.36 9.67 -18.49
CA TRP A 141 -5.72 9.88 -17.93
C TRP A 141 -6.89 9.34 -18.77
N GLU A 142 -6.63 8.50 -19.76
CA GLU A 142 -7.68 7.87 -20.59
C GLU A 142 -8.41 6.73 -19.84
N GLY A 143 -9.27 7.08 -18.89
CA GLY A 143 -10.35 6.20 -18.40
C GLY A 143 -10.40 5.88 -16.90
N TYR A 144 -9.90 6.74 -16.01
CA TYR A 144 -9.94 6.56 -14.54
C TYR A 144 -11.02 7.41 -13.82
N HIS A 145 -12.21 7.52 -14.42
CA HIS A 145 -13.21 8.56 -14.08
C HIS A 145 -13.68 8.65 -12.62
N PHE A 146 -13.46 7.65 -11.76
CA PHE A 146 -13.96 7.62 -10.38
C PHE A 146 -13.21 8.56 -9.42
N TRP A 147 -11.89 8.70 -9.57
CA TRP A 147 -11.03 9.36 -8.56
C TRP A 147 -10.63 10.80 -8.90
N ILE A 148 -10.98 11.33 -10.09
CA ILE A 148 -10.49 12.63 -10.59
C ILE A 148 -10.62 13.76 -9.55
N PRO A 149 -11.77 13.98 -8.89
CA PRO A 149 -11.95 15.15 -8.01
C PRO A 149 -11.05 15.14 -6.77
N VAL A 150 -10.82 13.97 -6.17
CA VAL A 150 -9.98 13.85 -4.96
C VAL A 150 -8.52 14.00 -5.31
N VAL A 151 -8.08 13.33 -6.38
CA VAL A 151 -6.71 13.39 -6.89
C VAL A 151 -6.37 14.83 -7.31
N GLN A 152 -7.25 15.51 -8.05
CA GLN A 152 -7.09 16.94 -8.41
C GLN A 152 -6.92 17.86 -7.19
N TYR A 153 -7.63 17.61 -6.09
CA TYR A 153 -7.52 18.43 -4.89
C TYR A 153 -6.17 18.25 -4.19
N ILE A 154 -5.66 17.01 -4.11
CA ILE A 154 -4.31 16.74 -3.57
C ILE A 154 -3.24 17.31 -4.49
N TRP A 155 -3.44 17.25 -5.82
CA TRP A 155 -2.55 17.87 -6.80
C TRP A 155 -2.46 19.39 -6.66
N TYR A 156 -3.58 20.07 -6.37
CA TYR A 156 -3.58 21.50 -6.10
C TYR A 156 -2.74 21.85 -4.85
N ILE A 157 -2.86 21.04 -3.79
CA ILE A 157 -2.04 21.18 -2.57
C ILE A 157 -0.57 20.88 -2.86
N GLN A 158 -0.25 19.81 -3.61
CA GLN A 158 1.13 19.48 -3.96
C GLN A 158 1.79 20.57 -4.80
N TYR A 159 1.13 21.14 -5.82
CA TYR A 159 1.70 22.25 -6.59
C TYR A 159 1.88 23.53 -5.76
N ALA A 160 1.03 23.77 -4.75
CA ALA A 160 1.16 24.93 -3.86
C ALA A 160 2.33 24.80 -2.86
N VAL A 161 2.76 23.58 -2.53
CA VAL A 161 3.87 23.31 -1.60
C VAL A 161 5.18 22.99 -2.34
N PHE A 162 5.10 22.34 -3.49
CA PHE A 162 6.21 21.90 -4.34
C PHE A 162 5.96 22.31 -5.80
N PRO A 163 6.13 23.61 -6.15
CA PRO A 163 6.10 24.04 -7.55
C PRO A 163 7.23 23.35 -8.35
N LEU A 164 6.91 22.94 -9.58
CA LEU A 164 7.83 22.29 -10.53
C LEU A 164 8.58 23.31 -11.41
#